data_AF-A0A7Y0G4F1-F1
#
_entry.id   AF-A0A7Y0G4F1-F1
#
_cell.length_a   1.000
_cell.length_b   1.000
_cell.length_c   1.000
_cell.angle_alpha   90.00
_cell.angle_beta   90.00
_cell.angle_gamma   90.00
#
_symmetry.space_group_name_H-M   'P 1'
#
loop_
_entity.id
_entity.type
_entity.pdbx_description
1 polymer ?
#
loop_
_entity_poly.entity_id
_entity_poly.type
_entity_poly.pdbx_seq_one_letter_code
_entity_poly.pdbx_strand_id
1 'polypeptide(L)'
;MPDFPPLRVRGGRLRPRLRRAPGALLLLTAAALALTAVARPVPATAPAAAARAPAPVPPPAPVRLVSAPVRIADAEAVRLLRAGDRVDVIAAPVANSPLGNGDSAVRVVARAARVAEVPRPGEARADGGALIVLSVPRATATALAGAGVTSQLAVTLC
;
A
#
# COMPACT_ATOMS: atom_id res chain seq x y z
N MET A 1 20.80 -24.23 39.28
CA MET A 1 19.81 -23.52 38.44
C MET A 1 19.82 -22.07 38.87
N PRO A 2 20.08 -21.07 38.01
CA PRO A 2 20.03 -19.68 38.44
C PRO A 2 18.57 -19.28 38.68
N ASP A 3 18.35 -18.56 39.78
CA ASP A 3 17.03 -18.17 40.28
C ASP A 3 16.57 -16.92 39.53
N PHE A 4 15.48 -17.01 38.77
CA PHE A 4 14.94 -15.91 37.98
C PHE A 4 13.76 -15.27 38.72
N PRO A 5 13.91 -14.06 39.29
CA PRO A 5 12.78 -13.38 39.90
C PRO A 5 11.75 -12.99 38.84
N PRO A 6 10.43 -13.16 39.10
CA PRO A 6 9.41 -12.90 38.09
C PRO A 6 9.33 -11.41 37.75
N LEU A 7 9.46 -11.11 36.46
CA LEU A 7 9.24 -9.78 35.89
C LEU A 7 7.78 -9.36 36.08
N ARG A 8 7.55 -8.35 36.93
CA ARG A 8 6.23 -7.74 37.09
C ARG A 8 5.97 -6.77 35.94
N VAL A 9 5.29 -7.23 34.90
CA VAL A 9 4.76 -6.36 33.85
C VAL A 9 3.59 -5.57 34.42
N ARG A 10 3.76 -4.26 34.56
CA ARG A 10 2.74 -3.34 35.06
C ARG A 10 1.65 -3.19 33.98
N GLY A 11 0.51 -3.84 34.20
CA GLY A 11 -0.66 -3.74 33.34
C GLY A 11 -1.25 -2.32 33.34
N GLY A 12 -1.18 -1.65 32.19
CA GLY A 12 -1.93 -0.43 31.93
C GLY A 12 -3.23 -0.76 31.21
N ARG A 13 -4.35 -0.82 31.93
CA ARG A 13 -5.69 -0.74 31.33
C ARG A 13 -6.10 0.72 31.25
N LEU A 14 -6.21 1.27 30.04
CA LEU A 14 -6.96 2.51 29.81
C LEU A 14 -7.89 2.34 28.60
N ARG A 15 -9.13 2.75 28.83
CA ARG A 15 -10.37 2.34 28.16
C ARG A 15 -10.50 2.89 26.73
N PRO A 16 -11.33 2.24 25.87
CA PRO A 16 -11.65 2.76 24.55
C PRO A 16 -12.48 4.04 24.66
N ARG A 17 -12.02 5.12 24.03
CA ARG A 17 -12.82 6.32 23.80
C ARG A 17 -13.67 6.13 22.55
N LEU A 18 -14.92 5.69 22.71
CA LEU A 18 -15.96 5.93 21.72
C LEU A 18 -16.21 7.44 21.65
N ARG A 19 -15.96 8.06 20.49
CA ARG A 19 -16.51 9.37 20.15
C ARG A 19 -17.28 9.28 18.84
N ARG A 20 -18.60 9.22 19.03
CA ARG A 20 -19.73 9.63 18.19
C ARG A 20 -19.39 10.25 16.83
N ALA A 21 -19.80 9.58 15.75
CA ALA A 21 -20.48 10.21 14.62
C ALA A 21 -22.01 10.15 14.94
N PRO A 22 -22.89 11.09 14.51
CA PRO A 22 -23.05 11.48 13.10
C PRO A 22 -23.37 12.98 12.90
N GLY A 23 -23.15 13.49 11.69
CA GLY A 23 -23.66 14.82 11.35
C GLY A 23 -23.13 15.36 10.03
N ALA A 24 -23.87 15.12 8.96
CA ALA A 24 -24.24 16.13 7.97
C ALA A 24 -24.91 15.43 6.79
N LEU A 25 -26.24 15.37 6.88
CA LEU A 25 -27.17 15.14 5.80
C LEU A 25 -26.87 16.19 4.71
N LEU A 26 -26.35 15.78 3.54
CA LEU A 26 -26.20 16.69 2.40
C LEU A 26 -27.41 16.49 1.48
N LEU A 27 -28.24 17.54 1.44
CA LEU A 27 -29.48 17.65 0.68
C LEU A 27 -29.22 17.65 -0.83
N LEU A 28 -30.04 16.88 -1.54
CA LEU A 28 -30.31 16.99 -2.97
C LEU A 28 -30.74 18.41 -3.35
N THR A 29 -30.16 18.98 -4.40
CA THR A 29 -30.84 19.99 -5.22
C THR A 29 -30.62 19.69 -6.70
N ALA A 30 -31.74 19.47 -7.37
CA ALA A 30 -31.85 19.27 -8.81
C ALA A 30 -31.87 20.62 -9.52
N ALA A 31 -31.16 20.73 -10.63
CA ALA A 31 -31.38 21.77 -11.62
C ALA A 31 -31.40 21.10 -13.00
N ALA A 32 -32.61 20.79 -13.45
CA ALA A 32 -32.88 20.38 -14.82
C ALA A 32 -32.83 21.64 -15.71
N LEU A 33 -31.81 21.75 -16.55
CA LEU A 33 -31.78 22.72 -17.65
C LEU A 33 -32.32 22.03 -18.91
N ALA A 34 -33.59 22.26 -19.16
CA ALA A 34 -34.21 22.02 -20.45
C ALA A 34 -33.78 23.14 -21.41
N LEU A 35 -32.97 22.80 -22.41
CA LEU A 35 -32.85 23.59 -23.63
C LEU A 35 -33.38 22.74 -24.78
N THR A 36 -34.57 23.13 -25.20
CA THR A 36 -35.22 22.73 -26.44
C THR A 36 -34.41 23.27 -27.62
N ALA A 37 -33.81 22.39 -28.40
CA ALA A 37 -33.20 22.75 -29.68
C ALA A 37 -33.83 21.91 -30.81
N VAL A 38 -34.80 22.56 -31.44
CA VAL A 38 -35.30 22.43 -32.82
C VAL A 38 -34.75 21.25 -33.62
N ALA A 39 -35.64 20.31 -33.92
CA ALA A 39 -35.43 19.25 -34.90
C ALA A 39 -35.14 19.83 -36.29
N ARG A 40 -34.03 19.39 -36.89
CA ARG A 40 -33.75 19.55 -38.33
C ARG A 40 -33.76 18.15 -38.95
N PRO A 41 -34.58 17.86 -39.97
CA PRO A 41 -34.55 16.57 -40.62
C PRO A 41 -33.31 16.48 -41.52
N VAL A 42 -32.45 15.49 -41.25
CA VAL A 42 -31.32 15.07 -42.08
C VAL A 42 -31.71 13.75 -42.75
N PRO A 43 -31.47 13.56 -44.06
CA PRO A 43 -31.96 12.40 -44.79
C PRO A 43 -31.27 11.10 -44.36
N ALA A 44 -32.04 10.01 -44.44
CA ALA A 44 -31.68 8.67 -43.99
C ALA A 44 -30.41 8.14 -44.67
N THR A 45 -29.43 7.74 -43.85
CA THR A 45 -28.33 6.87 -44.29
C THR A 45 -27.98 5.86 -43.20
N ALA A 46 -28.17 4.58 -43.55
CA ALA A 46 -27.72 3.33 -42.89
C ALA A 46 -28.21 3.03 -41.45
N PRO A 47 -28.53 1.76 -41.12
CA PRO A 47 -28.81 1.38 -39.75
C PRO A 47 -27.54 1.58 -38.94
N ALA A 48 -27.58 2.52 -38.00
CA ALA A 48 -26.57 2.67 -36.97
C ALA A 48 -26.46 1.33 -36.25
N ALA A 49 -25.34 0.62 -36.44
CA ALA A 49 -24.97 -0.49 -35.59
C ALA A 49 -24.96 0.08 -34.16
N ALA A 50 -25.97 -0.31 -33.36
CA ALA A 50 -26.10 0.15 -32.00
C ALA A 50 -24.79 -0.12 -31.28
N ALA A 51 -24.05 0.94 -30.96
CA ALA A 51 -22.80 0.87 -30.23
C ALA A 51 -23.12 0.18 -28.90
N ARG A 52 -22.75 -1.09 -28.80
CA ARG A 52 -23.05 -1.91 -27.64
C ARG A 52 -22.24 -1.33 -26.49
N ALA A 53 -22.93 -0.72 -25.53
CA ALA A 53 -22.28 -0.14 -24.35
C ALA A 53 -21.37 -1.20 -23.71
N PRO A 54 -20.12 -0.86 -23.36
CA PRO A 54 -19.21 -1.82 -22.75
C PRO A 54 -19.85 -2.36 -21.47
N ALA A 55 -19.89 -3.68 -21.35
CA ALA A 55 -20.43 -4.34 -20.17
C ALA A 55 -19.62 -3.91 -18.92
N PRO A 56 -20.27 -3.70 -17.77
CA PRO A 56 -19.56 -3.37 -16.54
C PRO A 56 -18.53 -4.45 -16.22
N VAL A 57 -17.25 -4.07 -16.11
CA VAL A 57 -16.21 -4.98 -15.67
C VAL A 57 -16.45 -5.30 -14.18
N PRO A 58 -16.62 -6.57 -13.80
CA PRO A 58 -16.83 -6.92 -12.40
C PRO A 58 -15.63 -6.48 -11.55
N PRO A 59 -15.87 -6.05 -10.30
CA PRO A 59 -14.79 -5.61 -9.43
C PRO A 59 -13.81 -6.77 -9.18
N PRO A 60 -12.49 -6.49 -9.07
CA PRO A 60 -11.51 -7.53 -8.81
C PRO A 60 -11.81 -8.23 -7.48
N ALA A 61 -11.62 -9.56 -7.47
CA ALA A 61 -11.83 -10.36 -6.28
C ALA A 61 -10.91 -9.89 -5.12
N PRO A 62 -11.39 -9.90 -3.86
CA PRO A 62 -10.59 -9.48 -2.73
C PRO A 62 -9.38 -10.40 -2.54
N VAL A 63 -8.17 -9.85 -2.63
CA VAL A 63 -6.91 -10.58 -2.45
C VAL A 63 -6.61 -10.70 -0.96
N ARG A 64 -6.25 -11.90 -0.48
CA ARG A 64 -5.84 -12.10 0.90
C ARG A 64 -4.46 -11.46 1.16
N LEU A 65 -4.44 -10.50 2.08
CA LEU A 65 -3.22 -9.78 2.49
C LEU A 65 -2.52 -10.49 3.65
N VAL A 66 -1.22 -10.31 3.73
CA VAL A 66 -0.36 -10.76 4.83
C VAL A 66 0.53 -9.61 5.29
N SER A 67 0.99 -9.67 6.55
CA SER A 67 2.00 -8.77 7.09
C SER A 67 3.39 -9.28 6.73
N ALA A 68 4.17 -8.46 6.01
CA ALA A 68 5.54 -8.75 5.60
C ALA A 68 6.51 -7.78 6.29
N PRO A 69 7.35 -8.25 7.22
CA PRO A 69 8.46 -7.45 7.75
C PRO A 69 9.50 -7.22 6.64
N VAL A 70 9.91 -5.97 6.44
CA VAL A 70 10.86 -5.57 5.38
C VAL A 70 11.90 -4.63 5.98
N ARG A 71 13.18 -4.96 5.80
CA ARG A 71 14.29 -4.10 6.21
C ARG A 71 14.60 -3.11 5.11
N ILE A 72 14.46 -1.83 5.40
CA ILE A 72 14.84 -0.72 4.53
C ILE A 72 16.20 -0.21 4.97
N ALA A 73 17.07 0.04 4.00
CA ALA A 73 18.42 0.45 4.27
C ALA A 73 18.57 1.86 4.83
N ASP A 74 17.65 2.76 4.49
CA ASP A 74 17.65 4.14 4.93
C ASP A 74 16.62 4.33 6.05
N ALA A 75 17.11 4.41 7.29
CA ALA A 75 16.26 4.68 8.44
C ALA A 75 15.65 6.08 8.43
N GLU A 76 16.31 7.08 7.84
CA GLU A 76 15.79 8.45 7.79
C GLU A 76 14.60 8.55 6.84
N ALA A 77 14.65 7.83 5.70
CA ALA A 77 13.48 7.67 4.84
C ALA A 77 12.31 7.01 5.58
N VAL A 78 12.57 6.00 6.41
CA VAL A 78 11.54 5.33 7.21
C VAL A 78 10.92 6.26 8.27
N ARG A 79 11.66 7.21 8.84
CA ARG A 79 11.14 8.18 9.82
C ARG A 79 10.06 9.11 9.25
N LEU A 80 10.02 9.26 7.93
CA LEU A 80 9.00 10.06 7.25
C LEU A 80 7.69 9.31 7.08
N LEU A 81 7.72 7.97 7.17
CA LEU A 81 6.56 7.12 6.95
C LEU A 81 5.61 7.11 8.15
N ARG A 82 4.34 6.88 7.86
CA ARG A 82 3.27 6.63 8.82
C ARG A 82 2.56 5.32 8.48
N ALA A 83 2.00 4.68 9.50
CA ALA A 83 1.09 3.57 9.28
C ALA A 83 -0.12 4.05 8.44
N GLY A 84 -0.41 3.34 7.36
CA GLY A 84 -1.42 3.71 6.37
C GLY A 84 -0.86 4.25 5.05
N ASP A 85 0.41 4.68 5.02
CA ASP A 85 1.05 5.19 3.80
C ASP A 85 1.13 4.11 2.72
N ARG A 86 1.19 4.54 1.46
CA ARG A 86 1.44 3.67 0.32
C ARG A 86 2.85 3.91 -0.21
N VAL A 87 3.57 2.80 -0.40
CA VAL A 87 4.94 2.85 -0.87
C VAL A 87 5.17 1.88 -2.03
N ASP A 88 6.04 2.28 -2.94
CA ASP A 88 6.70 1.38 -3.86
C ASP A 88 8.01 0.91 -3.22
N VAL A 89 8.30 -0.39 -3.32
CA VAL A 89 9.52 -1.00 -2.79
C VAL A 89 10.45 -1.32 -3.94
N ILE A 90 11.66 -0.78 -3.87
CA ILE A 90 12.70 -0.92 -4.89
C ILE A 90 13.81 -1.79 -4.33
N ALA A 91 14.21 -2.81 -5.09
CA ALA A 91 15.37 -3.63 -4.80
C ALA A 91 16.54 -3.18 -5.67
N ALA A 92 17.62 -2.74 -5.03
CA ALA A 92 18.90 -2.46 -5.66
C ALA A 92 19.90 -3.56 -5.25
N PRO A 93 20.46 -4.32 -6.21
CA PRO A 93 21.47 -5.33 -5.89
C PRO A 93 22.66 -4.71 -5.17
N VAL A 94 23.16 -5.40 -4.14
CA VAL A 94 24.39 -4.97 -3.48
C VAL A 94 25.55 -5.32 -4.41
N ALA A 95 26.33 -4.31 -4.80
CA ALA A 95 27.50 -4.52 -5.64
C ALA A 95 28.41 -5.58 -5.00
N ASN A 96 28.84 -6.56 -5.80
CA ASN A 96 29.73 -7.66 -5.38
C ASN A 96 29.11 -8.67 -4.39
N SER A 97 27.78 -8.77 -4.30
CA SER A 97 27.16 -9.88 -3.57
C SER A 97 27.46 -11.23 -4.26
N PRO A 98 28.01 -12.23 -3.56
CA PRO A 98 28.30 -13.56 -4.13
C PRO A 98 27.02 -14.33 -4.49
N LEU A 99 25.85 -13.84 -4.04
CA LEU A 99 24.51 -14.38 -4.34
C LEU A 99 23.85 -13.66 -5.55
N GLY A 100 24.58 -12.78 -6.24
CA GLY A 100 24.07 -11.97 -7.35
C GLY A 100 24.11 -12.73 -8.68
N ASN A 101 22.96 -13.22 -9.13
CA ASN A 101 22.84 -14.07 -10.32
C ASN A 101 22.72 -13.22 -11.61
N GLY A 102 23.72 -12.40 -11.96
CA GLY A 102 23.86 -11.76 -13.28
C GLY A 102 22.79 -10.72 -13.71
N ASP A 103 21.55 -10.82 -13.23
CA ASP A 103 20.46 -9.87 -13.46
C ASP A 103 20.46 -8.83 -12.35
N SER A 104 21.51 -8.00 -12.38
CA SER A 104 21.84 -7.01 -11.35
C SER A 104 21.14 -5.66 -11.61
N ALA A 105 19.93 -5.70 -12.16
CA ALA A 105 19.14 -4.50 -12.43
C ALA A 105 18.32 -4.07 -11.20
N VAL A 106 18.28 -2.75 -10.97
CA VAL A 106 17.36 -2.13 -10.01
C VAL A 106 15.93 -2.39 -10.49
N ARG A 107 15.07 -2.88 -9.59
CA ARG A 107 13.67 -3.21 -9.95
C ARG A 107 12.69 -2.89 -8.83
N VAL A 108 11.45 -2.60 -9.21
CA VAL A 108 10.34 -2.44 -8.27
C VAL A 108 9.78 -3.82 -7.93
N VAL A 109 9.79 -4.19 -6.64
CA VAL A 109 9.33 -5.50 -6.15
C VAL A 109 7.87 -5.46 -5.68
N ALA A 110 7.45 -4.32 -5.16
CA ALA A 110 6.07 -4.10 -4.73
C ALA A 110 5.62 -2.69 -5.13
N ARG A 111 4.36 -2.58 -5.57
CA ARG A 111 3.74 -1.29 -5.91
C ARG A 111 2.59 -0.98 -4.96
N ALA A 112 2.49 0.28 -4.55
CA ALA A 112 1.43 0.84 -3.71
C ALA A 112 1.13 0.00 -2.45
N ALA A 113 2.15 -0.65 -1.89
CA ALA A 113 2.06 -1.48 -0.70
C ALA A 113 1.71 -0.63 0.51
N ARG A 114 0.76 -1.08 1.34
CA ARG A 114 0.37 -0.32 2.54
C ARG A 114 1.35 -0.58 3.67
N VAL A 115 1.83 0.49 4.30
CA VAL A 115 2.60 0.41 5.53
C VAL A 115 1.63 0.06 6.68
N ALA A 116 1.81 -1.10 7.30
CA ALA A 116 1.02 -1.54 8.45
C ALA A 116 1.62 -1.04 9.77
N GLU A 117 2.95 -1.04 9.87
CA GLU A 117 3.67 -0.63 11.08
C GLU A 117 5.02 0.01 10.70
N VAL A 118 5.40 1.02 11.47
CA VAL A 118 6.69 1.73 11.39
C VAL A 118 7.36 1.64 12.76
N PRO A 119 8.69 1.44 12.85
CA PRO A 119 9.41 1.44 14.11
C PRO A 119 9.15 2.67 14.94
N ARG A 120 9.16 2.51 16.27
CA ARG A 120 9.08 3.68 17.15
C ARG A 120 10.39 4.47 17.06
N PRO A 121 10.34 5.80 17.24
CA PRO A 121 11.55 6.60 17.31
C PRO A 121 12.53 6.04 18.34
N GLY A 122 13.76 5.73 17.92
CA GLY A 122 14.79 5.14 18.77
C GLY A 122 14.96 3.62 18.64
N GLU A 123 14.10 2.93 17.90
CA GLU A 123 14.23 1.49 17.59
C GLU A 123 15.07 1.23 16.31
N ALA A 124 15.60 2.28 15.68
CA ALA A 124 16.52 2.16 14.54
C ALA A 124 17.87 1.58 15.00
N ARG A 125 18.42 0.63 14.22
CA ARG A 125 19.68 -0.04 14.55
C ARG A 125 20.88 0.82 14.11
N ALA A 126 22.02 0.64 14.78
CA ALA A 126 23.28 1.32 14.44
C ALA A 126 23.71 1.11 12.97
N ASP A 127 23.29 0.01 12.35
CA ASP A 127 23.57 -0.35 10.95
C ASP A 127 22.85 0.56 9.91
N GLY A 128 22.15 1.61 10.34
CA GLY A 128 21.56 2.64 9.45
C GLY A 128 20.21 2.29 8.82
N GLY A 129 19.76 1.04 8.89
CA GLY A 129 18.47 0.59 8.37
C GLY A 129 17.37 0.40 9.43
N ALA A 130 16.11 0.34 8.97
CA ALA A 130 14.92 0.20 9.81
C ALA A 130 13.96 -0.89 9.28
N LEU A 131 13.22 -1.55 10.17
CA LEU A 131 12.28 -2.63 9.83
C LEU A 131 10.84 -2.10 9.80
N ILE A 132 10.21 -2.05 8.63
CA ILE A 132 8.78 -1.72 8.53
C ILE A 132 7.96 -2.99 8.30
N VAL A 133 6.66 -2.93 8.57
CA VAL A 133 5.74 -4.03 8.23
C VAL A 133 4.82 -3.55 7.12
N LEU A 134 4.75 -4.30 6.02
CA LEU A 134 3.88 -4.01 4.88
C LEU A 134 2.71 -4.99 4.83
N SER A 135 1.52 -4.48 4.50
CA SER A 135 0.36 -5.30 4.15
C SER A 135 0.35 -5.54 2.63
N VAL A 136 0.64 -6.78 2.23
CA VAL A 136 0.84 -7.15 0.82
C VAL A 136 0.22 -8.51 0.49
N PRO A 137 -0.05 -8.82 -0.79
CA PRO A 137 -0.40 -10.18 -1.21
C PRO A 137 0.70 -11.19 -0.84
N ARG A 138 0.30 -12.46 -0.62
CA ARG A 138 1.24 -13.55 -0.24
C ARG A 138 2.41 -13.70 -1.21
N ALA A 139 2.15 -13.62 -2.51
CA ALA A 139 3.19 -13.73 -3.55
C ALA A 139 4.19 -12.56 -3.53
N THR A 140 3.70 -11.35 -3.22
CA THR A 140 4.56 -10.17 -3.05
C THR A 140 5.42 -10.29 -1.80
N ALA A 141 4.88 -10.82 -0.69
CA ALA A 141 5.67 -11.08 0.51
C ALA A 141 6.83 -12.06 0.25
N THR A 142 6.61 -13.11 -0.53
CA THR A 142 7.68 -14.04 -0.92
C THR A 142 8.72 -13.37 -1.82
N ALA A 143 8.30 -12.52 -2.76
CA ALA A 143 9.22 -11.76 -3.60
C ALA A 143 10.07 -10.76 -2.81
N LEU A 144 9.47 -10.06 -1.84
CA LEU A 144 10.17 -9.15 -0.93
C LEU A 144 11.18 -9.89 -0.05
N ALA A 145 10.81 -11.06 0.48
CA ALA A 145 11.71 -11.89 1.28
C ALA A 145 12.93 -12.34 0.47
N GLY A 146 12.73 -12.80 -0.77
CA GLY A 146 13.83 -13.16 -1.67
C GLY A 146 14.71 -11.97 -2.01
N ALA A 147 14.10 -10.83 -2.36
CA ALA A 147 14.84 -9.61 -2.68
C ALA A 147 15.66 -9.09 -1.50
N GLY A 148 15.15 -9.15 -0.26
CA GLY A 148 15.86 -8.70 0.93
C GLY A 148 17.11 -9.51 1.29
N VAL A 149 17.27 -10.72 0.73
CA VAL A 149 18.47 -11.55 0.91
C VAL A 149 19.57 -11.17 -0.09
N THR A 150 19.19 -10.75 -1.29
CA THR A 150 20.13 -10.51 -2.39
C THR A 150 20.36 -9.02 -2.69
N SER A 151 19.49 -8.16 -2.18
CA SER A 151 19.39 -6.76 -2.59
C SER A 151 19.08 -5.86 -1.40
N GLN A 152 19.60 -4.64 -1.47
CA GLN A 152 19.25 -3.57 -0.55
C GLN A 152 17.90 -2.99 -0.96
N LEU A 153 16.99 -2.84 0.01
CA LEU A 153 15.64 -2.35 -0.25
C LEU A 153 15.52 -0.87 0.11
N ALA A 154 14.87 -0.12 -0.78
CA ALA A 154 14.50 1.28 -0.63
C ALA A 154 12.99 1.46 -0.87
N VAL A 155 12.45 2.58 -0.42
CA VAL A 155 11.02 2.90 -0.55
C VAL A 155 10.82 4.29 -1.15
N THR A 156 9.73 4.44 -1.91
CA THR A 156 9.24 5.73 -2.40
C THR A 156 7.76 5.88 -2.08
N LEU A 157 7.37 7.05 -1.58
CA LEU A 157 5.97 7.38 -1.28
C LEU A 157 5.16 7.61 -2.57
N CYS A 158 3.91 7.15 -2.57
CA CYS A 158 2.95 7.31 -3.68
C CYS A 158 1.94 8.41 -3.43
#